data_AF-A0A971YG00-F1
#
_entry.id   AF-A0A971YG00-F1
#
_cell.length_a   1.000
_cell.length_b   1.000
_cell.length_c   1.000
_cell.angle_alpha   90.00
_cell.angle_beta   90.00
_cell.angle_gamma   90.00
#
_symmetry.space_group_name_H-M   'P 1'
#
loop_
_entity.id
_entity.type
_entity.pdbx_description
1 polymer ?
#
loop_
_entity_poly.entity_id
_entity_poly.type
_entity_poly.pdbx_seq_one_letter_code
_entity_poly.pdbx_strand_id
1 'polypeptide(L)'
;MKNRRIKIIVSVLIISLITVQSVFAQNTAYEVAAEKMVALGLLKGYEDGSLGLERNLRRVEFCAILSRMLGYEDDPILPPLLPFSDVGRDYWGYNYIATAYGLKAVEGYDDGTFKPDELITFGQAVTILVRTLGYANEVKGTKWPDNYIEVGKRLGITTQLQLEYNKPVTRGDIAVMVTNCLGIAWSSPN
;
A
#
# COMPACT_ATOMS: atom_id res chain seq x y z
N MET A 1 -26.71 -8.39 46.98
CA MET A 1 -26.44 -8.71 45.54
C MET A 1 -26.52 -7.48 44.64
N LYS A 2 -25.73 -6.43 44.89
CA LYS A 2 -25.66 -5.21 44.05
C LYS A 2 -24.16 -4.95 43.89
N ASN A 3 -23.66 -4.76 42.65
CA ASN A 3 -22.28 -4.35 42.25
C ASN A 3 -21.66 -5.18 41.11
N ARG A 4 -22.30 -6.26 40.63
CA ARG A 4 -21.79 -7.01 39.45
C ARG A 4 -22.23 -6.45 38.09
N ARG A 5 -23.28 -5.61 38.03
CA ARG A 5 -23.83 -5.09 36.76
C ARG A 5 -23.17 -3.79 36.24
N ILE A 6 -22.52 -3.01 37.10
CA ILE A 6 -21.87 -1.74 36.71
C ILE A 6 -20.53 -1.98 35.99
N LYS A 7 -19.81 -3.07 36.30
CA LYS A 7 -18.51 -3.37 35.68
C LYS A 7 -18.62 -3.65 34.18
N ILE A 8 -19.70 -4.30 33.73
CA ILE A 8 -19.88 -4.65 32.31
C ILE A 8 -20.18 -3.40 31.46
N ILE A 9 -21.00 -2.48 31.97
CA ILE A 9 -21.39 -1.25 31.24
C ILE A 9 -20.19 -0.30 31.07
N VAL A 10 -19.35 -0.17 32.10
CA VAL A 10 -18.14 0.68 32.03
C VAL A 10 -17.10 0.09 31.05
N SER A 11 -16.94 -1.23 31.00
CA SER A 11 -16.01 -1.87 30.05
C SER A 11 -16.43 -1.71 28.59
N VAL A 12 -17.73 -1.83 28.26
CA VAL A 12 -18.22 -1.63 26.89
C VAL A 12 -18.08 -0.16 26.45
N LEU A 13 -18.32 0.79 27.35
CA LEU A 13 -18.17 2.22 27.05
C LEU A 13 -16.70 2.62 26.81
N ILE A 14 -15.76 2.06 27.58
CA ILE A 14 -14.31 2.31 27.41
C ILE A 14 -13.80 1.69 26.11
N ILE A 15 -14.19 0.45 25.79
CA ILE A 15 -13.82 -0.19 24.51
C ILE A 15 -14.39 0.61 23.34
N SER A 16 -15.66 1.02 23.41
CA SER A 16 -16.29 1.91 22.42
C SER A 16 -15.50 3.21 22.24
N LEU A 17 -15.10 3.87 23.32
CA LEU A 17 -14.38 5.14 23.26
C LEU A 17 -12.98 4.99 22.62
N ILE A 18 -12.27 3.89 22.94
CA ILE A 18 -10.97 3.57 22.34
C ILE A 18 -11.12 3.29 20.83
N THR A 19 -12.14 2.51 20.44
CA THR A 19 -12.38 2.19 19.02
C THR A 19 -12.76 3.41 18.19
N VAL A 20 -13.52 4.36 18.76
CA VAL A 20 -13.88 5.60 18.06
C VAL A 20 -12.66 6.49 17.86
N GLN A 21 -11.78 6.61 18.87
CA GLN A 21 -10.55 7.40 18.75
C GLN A 21 -9.58 6.83 17.70
N SER A 22 -9.42 5.50 17.65
CA SER A 22 -8.53 4.88 16.66
C SER A 22 -9.04 5.03 15.23
N VAL A 23 -10.35 4.86 15.01
CA VAL A 23 -10.97 5.06 13.68
C VAL A 23 -10.88 6.53 13.26
N PHE A 24 -11.13 7.47 14.17
CA PHE A 24 -10.99 8.90 13.87
C PHE A 24 -9.55 9.27 13.53
N ALA A 25 -8.57 8.80 14.30
CA ALA A 25 -7.16 9.05 14.03
C ALA A 25 -6.72 8.44 12.68
N GLN A 26 -7.21 7.25 12.34
CA GLN A 26 -6.94 6.60 11.06
C GLN A 26 -7.56 7.37 9.89
N ASN A 27 -8.81 7.83 10.01
CA ASN A 27 -9.44 8.67 9.00
C ASN A 27 -8.67 9.97 8.78
N THR A 28 -8.21 10.63 9.85
CA THR A 28 -7.37 11.82 9.74
C THR A 28 -6.04 11.52 9.03
N ALA A 29 -5.40 10.38 9.34
CA ALA A 29 -4.16 9.97 8.67
C ALA A 29 -4.38 9.71 7.17
N TYR A 30 -5.50 9.10 6.81
CA TYR A 30 -5.87 8.86 5.41
C TYR A 30 -6.08 10.16 4.64
N GLU A 31 -6.85 11.09 5.20
CA GLU A 31 -7.13 12.39 4.58
C GLU A 31 -5.84 13.18 4.35
N VAL A 32 -5.00 13.33 5.39
CA VAL A 32 -3.72 14.06 5.29
C VAL A 32 -2.79 13.41 4.25
N ALA A 33 -2.68 12.08 4.26
CA ALA A 33 -1.83 11.37 3.31
C ALA A 33 -2.36 11.49 1.87
N ALA A 34 -3.67 11.38 1.68
CA ALA A 34 -4.30 11.48 0.38
C ALA A 34 -4.18 12.90 -0.19
N GLU A 35 -4.40 13.95 0.61
CA GLU A 35 -4.20 15.35 0.22
C GLU A 35 -2.78 15.59 -0.27
N LYS A 36 -1.77 15.10 0.46
CA LYS A 36 -0.37 15.21 0.05
C LYS A 36 -0.11 14.48 -1.27
N MET A 37 -0.64 13.28 -1.45
CA MET A 37 -0.47 12.54 -2.70
C MET A 37 -1.17 13.21 -3.88
N VAL A 38 -2.35 13.81 -3.67
CA VAL A 38 -3.05 14.59 -4.70
C VAL A 38 -2.23 15.82 -5.08
N ALA A 39 -1.70 16.55 -4.09
CA ALA A 39 -0.85 17.73 -4.33
C ALA A 39 0.44 17.39 -5.11
N LEU A 40 0.97 16.18 -4.92
CA LEU A 40 2.12 15.65 -5.66
C LEU A 40 1.75 14.96 -6.98
N GLY A 41 0.46 14.90 -7.34
CA GLY A 41 -0.02 14.23 -8.55
C GLY A 41 -0.01 12.70 -8.51
N LEU A 42 0.30 12.08 -7.37
CA LEU A 42 0.45 10.63 -7.21
C LEU A 42 -0.89 9.89 -7.11
N LEU A 43 -1.88 10.52 -6.47
CA LEU A 43 -3.23 9.99 -6.33
C LEU A 43 -4.20 10.82 -7.15
N LYS A 44 -4.92 10.15 -8.05
CA LYS A 44 -6.01 10.75 -8.85
C LYS A 44 -7.35 10.27 -8.27
N GLY A 45 -8.30 11.20 -8.11
CA GLY A 45 -9.68 10.91 -7.69
C GLY A 45 -10.53 10.33 -8.82
N TYR A 46 -11.79 10.01 -8.52
CA TYR A 46 -12.77 9.59 -9.52
C TYR A 46 -13.52 10.78 -10.11
N GLU A 47 -14.28 10.51 -11.17
CA GLU A 47 -15.14 11.51 -11.85
C GLU A 47 -16.19 12.12 -10.91
N ASP A 48 -16.61 11.39 -9.87
CA ASP A 48 -17.57 11.87 -8.86
C ASP A 48 -16.94 12.81 -7.82
N GLY A 49 -15.64 13.12 -7.96
CA GLY A 49 -14.89 13.98 -7.04
C GLY A 49 -14.40 13.27 -5.78
N SER A 50 -14.75 12.01 -5.57
CA SER A 50 -14.26 11.24 -4.42
C SER A 50 -12.82 10.76 -4.64
N LEU A 51 -12.08 10.61 -3.54
CA LEU A 51 -10.78 9.90 -3.57
C LEU A 51 -10.94 8.38 -3.34
N GLY A 52 -12.12 7.96 -2.87
CA GLY A 52 -12.47 6.57 -2.55
C GLY A 52 -11.51 5.91 -1.58
N LEU A 53 -11.13 6.58 -0.49
CA LEU A 53 -10.08 6.13 0.43
C LEU A 53 -10.38 4.77 1.07
N GLU A 54 -11.65 4.45 1.31
CA GLU A 54 -12.09 3.14 1.84
C GLU A 54 -12.16 2.03 0.78
N ARG A 55 -11.96 2.34 -0.50
CA ARG A 55 -12.01 1.33 -1.55
C ARG A 55 -10.72 0.51 -1.55
N ASN A 56 -10.87 -0.81 -1.54
CA ASN A 56 -9.75 -1.72 -1.77
C ASN A 56 -9.09 -1.48 -3.13
N LEU A 57 -7.77 -1.45 -3.15
CA LEU A 57 -6.96 -1.17 -4.34
C LEU A 57 -6.63 -2.46 -5.10
N ARG A 58 -6.58 -2.39 -6.43
CA ARG A 58 -6.09 -3.48 -7.29
C ARG A 58 -4.58 -3.41 -7.46
N ARG A 59 -3.94 -4.54 -7.77
CA ARG A 59 -2.49 -4.63 -8.01
C ARG A 59 -2.01 -3.67 -9.10
N VAL A 60 -2.74 -3.58 -10.21
CA VAL A 60 -2.42 -2.65 -11.32
C VAL A 60 -2.51 -1.18 -10.90
N GLU A 61 -3.50 -0.83 -10.09
CA GLU A 61 -3.69 0.55 -9.62
C GLU A 61 -2.54 0.96 -8.72
N PHE A 62 -2.00 0.02 -7.94
CA PHE A 62 -0.80 0.30 -7.16
C PHE A 62 0.43 0.53 -8.03
N CYS A 63 0.59 -0.23 -9.11
CA CYS A 63 1.68 -0.01 -10.07
C CYS A 63 1.60 1.39 -10.70
N ALA A 64 0.39 1.89 -10.96
CA ALA A 64 0.21 3.25 -11.47
C ALA A 64 0.64 4.31 -10.43
N ILE A 65 0.28 4.13 -9.15
CA ILE A 65 0.74 5.01 -8.06
C ILE A 65 2.26 4.98 -7.94
N LEU A 66 2.88 3.79 -8.00
CA LEU A 66 4.33 3.63 -7.93
C LEU A 66 5.04 4.29 -9.12
N SER A 67 4.50 4.14 -10.33
CA SER A 67 5.08 4.76 -11.52
C SER A 67 5.08 6.30 -11.39
N ARG A 68 4.01 6.89 -10.86
CA ARG A 68 3.99 8.33 -10.56
C ARG A 68 4.97 8.72 -9.47
N MET A 69 5.02 7.94 -8.38
CA MET A 69 5.91 8.19 -7.25
C MET A 69 7.38 8.23 -7.68
N LEU A 70 7.74 7.41 -8.67
CA LEU A 70 9.09 7.27 -9.19
C LEU A 70 9.37 8.15 -10.43
N GLY A 71 8.38 8.92 -10.91
CA GLY A 71 8.54 9.81 -12.07
C GLY A 71 8.49 9.11 -13.45
N TYR A 72 7.95 7.90 -13.52
CA TYR A 72 7.87 7.08 -14.74
C TYR A 72 6.44 7.01 -15.34
N GLU A 73 5.54 7.96 -15.03
CA GLU A 73 4.20 8.00 -15.67
C GLU A 73 4.31 8.31 -17.17
N ASP A 74 5.14 9.28 -17.54
CA ASP A 74 5.30 9.73 -18.94
C ASP A 74 6.48 9.08 -19.68
N ASP A 75 7.44 8.50 -18.95
CA ASP A 75 8.62 7.81 -19.50
C ASP A 75 8.77 6.41 -18.88
N PRO A 76 7.95 5.42 -19.32
CA PRO A 76 7.90 4.11 -18.69
C PRO A 76 9.16 3.28 -18.99
N ILE A 77 9.58 2.46 -18.02
CA ILE A 77 10.62 1.45 -18.21
C ILE A 77 9.99 0.22 -18.84
N LEU A 78 10.27 -0.01 -20.12
CA LEU A 78 9.68 -1.10 -20.87
C LEU A 78 10.68 -2.25 -21.10
N PRO A 79 10.50 -3.42 -20.45
CA PRO A 79 11.21 -4.62 -20.87
C PRO A 79 10.70 -5.07 -22.25
N PRO A 80 11.48 -5.86 -23.01
CA PRO A 80 11.09 -6.31 -24.35
C PRO A 80 9.72 -7.02 -24.41
N LEU A 81 9.40 -7.77 -23.36
CA LEU A 81 8.13 -8.47 -23.18
C LEU A 81 7.90 -8.74 -21.69
N LEU A 82 6.64 -8.62 -21.23
CA LEU A 82 6.25 -9.11 -19.92
C LEU A 82 6.01 -10.62 -19.95
N PRO A 83 6.48 -11.38 -18.94
CA PRO A 83 6.27 -12.83 -18.88
C PRO A 83 4.86 -13.21 -18.41
N PHE A 84 3.89 -12.29 -18.45
CA PHE A 84 2.56 -12.46 -17.88
C PHE A 84 1.53 -12.77 -18.95
N SER A 85 0.89 -13.93 -18.88
CA SER A 85 -0.10 -14.37 -19.87
C SER A 85 -1.41 -13.59 -19.82
N ASP A 86 -1.70 -12.92 -18.70
CA ASP A 86 -2.94 -12.18 -18.42
C ASP A 86 -2.78 -10.66 -18.56
N VAL A 87 -1.66 -10.18 -19.13
CA VAL A 87 -1.39 -8.75 -19.36
C VAL A 87 -1.05 -8.51 -20.83
N GLY A 88 -2.06 -8.20 -21.63
CA GLY A 88 -1.90 -7.82 -23.04
C GLY A 88 -1.24 -6.44 -23.21
N ARG A 89 -0.56 -6.20 -24.35
CA ARG A 89 0.10 -4.91 -24.66
C ARG A 89 -0.88 -3.73 -24.77
N ASP A 90 -2.13 -4.02 -25.07
CA ASP A 90 -3.25 -3.08 -25.17
C ASP A 90 -3.95 -2.83 -23.83
N TYR A 91 -3.59 -3.58 -22.78
CA TYR A 91 -4.11 -3.34 -21.44
C TYR A 91 -3.67 -1.98 -20.92
N TRP A 92 -4.60 -1.18 -20.39
CA TRP A 92 -4.32 0.17 -19.89
C TRP A 92 -3.19 0.20 -18.85
N GLY A 93 -3.06 -0.87 -18.07
CA GLY A 93 -2.07 -1.03 -17.02
C GLY A 93 -0.72 -1.56 -17.48
N TYR A 94 -0.58 -1.90 -18.77
CA TYR A 94 0.61 -2.58 -19.30
C TYR A 94 1.89 -1.81 -18.96
N ASN A 95 1.95 -0.51 -19.27
CA ASN A 95 3.14 0.31 -19.03
C ASN A 95 3.48 0.43 -17.54
N TYR A 96 2.47 0.53 -16.67
CA TYR A 96 2.69 0.62 -15.22
C TYR A 96 3.24 -0.69 -14.64
N ILE A 97 2.68 -1.82 -15.07
CA ILE A 97 3.15 -3.15 -14.67
C ILE A 97 4.55 -3.39 -15.22
N ALA A 98 4.79 -2.97 -16.47
CA ALA A 98 6.09 -3.07 -17.13
C ALA A 98 7.18 -2.29 -16.40
N THR A 99 6.91 -1.03 -16.06
CA THR A 99 7.83 -0.20 -15.27
C THR A 99 8.13 -0.85 -13.92
N ALA A 100 7.09 -1.23 -13.17
CA ALA A 100 7.26 -1.83 -11.86
C ALA A 100 8.04 -3.16 -11.92
N TYR A 101 7.83 -3.95 -12.97
CA TYR A 101 8.55 -5.20 -13.20
C TYR A 101 10.01 -4.96 -13.61
N GLY A 102 10.26 -4.02 -14.52
CA GLY A 102 11.60 -3.62 -14.95
C GLY A 102 12.47 -3.10 -13.80
N LEU A 103 11.85 -2.40 -12.85
CA LEU A 103 12.46 -1.94 -11.61
C LEU A 103 12.63 -3.04 -10.55
N LYS A 104 12.14 -4.26 -10.81
CA LYS A 104 12.10 -5.38 -9.85
C LYS A 104 11.30 -5.07 -8.58
N ALA A 105 10.36 -4.12 -8.66
CA ALA A 105 9.46 -3.78 -7.56
C ALA A 105 8.35 -4.83 -7.41
N VAL A 106 7.86 -5.37 -8.54
CA VAL A 106 6.82 -6.39 -8.58
C VAL A 106 7.29 -7.68 -9.26
N GLU A 107 6.65 -8.78 -8.88
CA GLU A 107 6.76 -10.08 -9.52
C GLU A 107 5.35 -10.60 -9.83
N GLY A 108 5.26 -11.51 -10.80
CA GLY A 108 4.06 -12.30 -11.05
C GLY A 108 3.99 -13.52 -10.15
N TYR A 109 3.02 -14.38 -10.41
CA TYR A 109 2.84 -15.65 -9.75
C TYR A 109 3.52 -16.77 -10.54
N ASP A 110 3.74 -17.91 -9.88
CA ASP A 110 4.39 -19.09 -10.49
C ASP A 110 3.61 -19.69 -11.67
N ASP A 111 2.31 -19.38 -11.78
CA ASP A 111 1.45 -19.77 -12.89
C ASP A 111 1.64 -18.91 -14.17
N GLY A 112 2.57 -17.96 -14.14
CA GLY A 112 2.85 -17.07 -15.27
C GLY A 112 1.85 -15.91 -15.39
N THR A 113 1.07 -15.61 -14.36
CA THR A 113 0.14 -14.48 -14.34
C THR A 113 0.64 -13.32 -13.46
N PHE A 114 0.15 -12.10 -13.71
CA PHE A 114 0.35 -10.95 -12.83
C PHE A 114 -0.86 -10.69 -11.92
N LYS A 115 -2.05 -11.04 -12.39
CA LYS A 115 -3.36 -10.81 -11.80
C LYS A 115 -3.62 -9.33 -11.54
N PRO A 116 -3.64 -8.49 -12.60
CA PRO A 116 -3.68 -7.03 -12.46
C PRO A 116 -4.91 -6.55 -11.70
N ASP A 117 -6.03 -7.25 -11.88
CA ASP A 117 -7.34 -6.91 -11.33
C ASP A 117 -7.62 -7.48 -9.93
N GLU A 118 -6.72 -8.31 -9.39
CA GLU A 118 -6.84 -8.78 -8.01
C GLU A 118 -6.57 -7.64 -7.02
N LEU A 119 -7.27 -7.70 -5.89
CA LEU A 119 -7.04 -6.80 -4.77
C LEU A 119 -5.66 -7.06 -4.18
N ILE A 120 -4.89 -5.99 -3.97
CA ILE A 120 -3.58 -6.11 -3.35
C ILE A 120 -3.70 -6.28 -1.84
N THR A 121 -2.98 -7.24 -1.28
CA THR A 121 -2.93 -7.48 0.16
C THR A 121 -1.87 -6.62 0.86
N PHE A 122 -1.99 -6.44 2.17
CA PHE A 122 -1.03 -5.66 2.96
C PHE A 122 0.40 -6.19 2.83
N GLY A 123 0.60 -7.51 2.93
CA GLY A 123 1.92 -8.12 2.78
C GLY A 123 2.53 -7.89 1.40
N GLN A 124 1.72 -7.93 0.34
CA GLN A 124 2.16 -7.61 -1.02
C GLN A 124 2.52 -6.13 -1.17
N ALA A 125 1.69 -5.21 -0.66
CA ALA A 125 1.95 -3.78 -0.72
C ALA A 125 3.28 -3.42 -0.03
N VAL A 126 3.51 -3.94 1.18
CA VAL A 126 4.76 -3.73 1.92
C VAL A 126 5.95 -4.33 1.17
N THR A 127 5.82 -5.55 0.64
CA THR A 127 6.87 -6.19 -0.18
C THR A 127 7.31 -5.29 -1.33
N ILE A 128 6.34 -4.76 -2.07
CA ILE A 128 6.61 -3.90 -3.24
C ILE A 128 7.27 -2.59 -2.83
N LEU A 129 6.84 -1.95 -1.73
CA LEU A 129 7.46 -0.71 -1.25
C LEU A 129 8.89 -0.93 -0.75
N VAL A 130 9.15 -2.00 -0.01
CA VAL A 130 10.51 -2.37 0.43
C VAL A 130 11.44 -2.58 -0.77
N ARG A 131 10.96 -3.26 -1.81
CA ARG A 131 11.72 -3.45 -3.06
C ARG A 131 11.94 -2.13 -3.79
N THR A 132 10.89 -1.33 -3.92
CA THR A 132 10.93 -0.01 -4.57
C THR A 132 11.96 0.92 -3.92
N LEU A 133 12.07 0.90 -2.59
CA LEU A 133 13.05 1.71 -1.85
C LEU A 133 14.48 1.14 -1.89
N GLY A 134 14.73 0.00 -2.55
CA GLY A 134 16.06 -0.60 -2.67
C GLY A 134 16.47 -1.50 -1.50
N TYR A 135 15.58 -1.78 -0.54
CA TYR A 135 15.88 -2.53 0.68
C TYR A 135 15.71 -4.05 0.54
N ALA A 136 15.55 -4.57 -0.68
CA ALA A 136 15.35 -6.00 -0.93
C ALA A 136 16.49 -6.87 -0.36
N ASN A 137 17.75 -6.39 -0.42
CA ASN A 137 18.93 -7.12 0.10
C ASN A 137 18.99 -7.17 1.64
N GLU A 138 18.24 -6.31 2.32
CA GLU A 138 18.15 -6.28 3.78
C GLU A 138 17.10 -7.24 4.34
N VAL A 139 16.23 -7.79 3.48
CA VAL A 139 15.26 -8.81 3.87
C VAL A 139 15.98 -10.13 4.12
N LYS A 140 15.89 -10.64 5.35
CA LYS A 140 16.53 -11.90 5.76
C LYS A 140 15.48 -12.99 6.02
N GLY A 141 15.89 -14.24 5.88
CA GLY A 141 15.01 -15.40 6.06
C GLY A 141 14.02 -15.61 4.91
N THR A 142 13.30 -16.73 4.94
CA THR A 142 12.44 -17.21 3.83
C THR A 142 10.94 -17.12 4.14
N LYS A 143 10.56 -16.63 5.31
CA LYS A 143 9.16 -16.58 5.75
C LYS A 143 8.44 -15.35 5.18
N TRP A 144 7.97 -15.48 3.95
CA TRP A 144 7.13 -14.46 3.33
C TRP A 144 5.70 -14.50 3.90
N PRO A 145 5.02 -13.34 4.12
CA PRO A 145 5.52 -11.96 3.96
C PRO A 145 6.15 -11.35 5.22
N ASP A 146 6.24 -12.09 6.33
CA ASP A 146 6.69 -11.58 7.64
C ASP A 146 8.06 -10.89 7.55
N ASN A 147 9.02 -11.49 6.84
CA ASN A 147 10.36 -10.93 6.64
C ASN A 147 10.35 -9.54 5.95
N TYR A 148 9.45 -9.31 4.99
CA TYR A 148 9.28 -8.00 4.36
C TYR A 148 8.56 -7.02 5.30
N ILE A 149 7.58 -7.48 6.07
CA ILE A 149 6.86 -6.67 7.04
C ILE A 149 7.79 -6.17 8.16
N GLU A 150 8.71 -7.00 8.63
CA GLU A 150 9.72 -6.61 9.62
C GLU A 150 10.60 -5.46 9.10
N VAL A 151 11.07 -5.56 7.85
CA VAL A 151 11.81 -4.47 7.20
C VAL A 151 10.92 -3.23 7.03
N GLY A 152 9.69 -3.39 6.56
CA GLY A 152 8.75 -2.29 6.40
C GLY A 152 8.44 -1.55 7.70
N LYS A 153 8.31 -2.28 8.82
CA LYS A 153 8.17 -1.69 10.17
C LYS A 153 9.42 -0.92 10.59
N ARG A 154 10.61 -1.52 10.40
CA ARG A 154 11.90 -0.88 10.74
C ARG A 154 12.12 0.42 9.96
N LEU A 155 11.76 0.44 8.68
CA LEU A 155 11.86 1.61 7.83
C LEU A 155 10.78 2.66 8.15
N GLY A 156 9.71 2.27 8.85
CA GLY A 156 8.58 3.14 9.14
C GLY A 156 7.53 3.21 8.03
N ILE A 157 7.59 2.33 7.02
CA ILE A 157 6.61 2.26 5.91
C ILE A 157 5.19 2.06 6.45
N THR A 158 5.04 1.21 7.47
CA THR A 158 3.74 0.81 8.02
C THR A 158 3.35 1.62 9.27
N THR A 159 4.01 2.75 9.52
CA THR A 159 3.71 3.62 10.67
C THR A 159 2.25 4.07 10.61
N GLN A 160 1.56 4.02 11.76
CA GLN A 160 0.11 4.30 11.92
C GLN A 160 -0.85 3.23 11.38
N LEU A 161 -0.35 2.09 10.87
CA LEU A 161 -1.19 1.01 10.37
C LEU A 161 -1.10 -0.25 11.24
N GLN A 162 -2.25 -0.87 11.48
CA GLN A 162 -2.38 -2.16 12.18
C GLN A 162 -3.22 -3.10 11.33
N LEU A 163 -2.59 -3.72 10.32
CA LEU A 163 -3.28 -4.53 9.32
C LEU A 163 -2.77 -5.97 9.33
N GLU A 164 -3.68 -6.91 9.04
CA GLU A 164 -3.34 -8.31 8.79
C GLU A 164 -2.76 -8.47 7.38
N TYR A 165 -1.65 -9.19 7.25
CA TYR A 165 -0.88 -9.25 6.00
C TYR A 165 -1.66 -9.81 4.80
N ASN A 166 -2.65 -10.67 5.03
CA ASN A 166 -3.42 -11.34 3.99
C ASN A 166 -4.70 -10.60 3.60
N LYS A 167 -5.00 -9.46 4.25
CA LYS A 167 -6.18 -8.67 3.94
C LYS A 167 -5.88 -7.69 2.81
N PRO A 168 -6.86 -7.47 1.90
CA PRO A 168 -6.81 -6.35 0.97
C PRO A 168 -6.56 -5.02 1.69
N VAL A 169 -5.78 -4.15 1.07
CA VAL A 169 -5.58 -2.79 1.56
C VAL A 169 -6.42 -1.79 0.77
N THR A 170 -6.86 -0.76 1.49
CA THR A 170 -7.61 0.35 0.92
C THR A 170 -6.69 1.36 0.25
N ARG A 171 -7.29 2.30 -0.49
CA ARG A 171 -6.59 3.47 -1.03
C ARG A 171 -6.02 4.35 0.07
N GLY A 172 -6.69 4.47 1.22
CA GLY A 172 -6.21 5.17 2.40
C GLY A 172 -4.98 4.52 3.01
N ASP A 173 -4.98 3.19 3.16
CA ASP A 173 -3.82 2.42 3.63
C ASP A 173 -2.59 2.67 2.74
N ILE A 174 -2.78 2.57 1.43
CA ILE A 174 -1.73 2.81 0.44
C ILE A 174 -1.25 4.26 0.49
N ALA A 175 -2.16 5.21 0.70
CA ALA A 175 -1.79 6.61 0.80
C ALA A 175 -0.87 6.89 1.98
N VAL A 176 -1.19 6.32 3.14
CA VAL A 176 -0.33 6.40 4.33
C VAL A 176 1.03 5.75 4.06
N MET A 177 1.06 4.54 3.52
CA MET A 177 2.32 3.83 3.25
C MET A 177 3.21 4.57 2.24
N VAL A 178 2.65 5.08 1.15
CA VAL A 178 3.39 5.85 0.13
C VAL A 178 3.90 7.17 0.72
N THR A 179 3.08 7.86 1.50
CA THR A 179 3.50 9.10 2.18
C THR A 179 4.64 8.86 3.17
N ASN A 180 4.60 7.76 3.92
CA ASN A 180 5.70 7.35 4.80
C ASN A 180 6.98 7.12 3.98
N CYS A 181 6.89 6.44 2.83
CA CYS A 181 8.02 6.23 1.92
C CYS A 181 8.64 7.54 1.44
N LEU A 182 7.82 8.53 1.07
CA LEU A 182 8.31 9.86 0.68
C LEU A 182 9.07 10.56 1.81
N GLY A 183 8.65 10.38 3.07
CA GLY A 183 9.37 10.91 4.23
C GLY A 183 10.72 10.23 4.46
N ILE A 184 10.82 8.93 4.19
CA ILE A 184 12.06 8.15 4.30
C ILE A 184 13.08 8.59 3.22
N ALA A 185 12.63 8.74 1.97
CA ALA A 185 13.49 9.16 0.87
C ALA A 185 14.07 10.57 1.10
N TRP A 186 13.31 11.48 1.69
CA TRP A 186 13.77 12.84 1.99
C TRP A 186 14.71 12.93 3.21
N SER A 187 14.65 11.98 4.14
CA SER A 187 15.43 11.98 5.38
C SER A 187 16.74 11.16 5.30
N SER A 188 16.96 10.44 4.21
CA SER A 188 18.20 9.69 3.98
C SER A 188 19.30 10.65 3.51
N PRO A 189 20.42 10.82 4.26
CA PRO A 189 21.56 11.56 3.76
C PRO A 189 22.20 10.77 2.62
N ASN A 190 22.39 11.42 1.46
CA ASN A 190 23.20 10.88 0.35
C ASN A 190 24.61 10.49 0.82
#